data_AF-A0A7Z9G2F8-F1
#
_entry.id   AF-A0A7Z9G2F8-F1
#
_cell.length_a   1.000
_cell.length_b   1.000
_cell.length_c   1.000
_cell.angle_alpha   90.00
_cell.angle_beta   90.00
_cell.angle_gamma   90.00
#
_symmetry.space_group_name_H-M   'P 1'
#
loop_
_entity.id
_entity.type
_entity.pdbx_description
1 polymer ?
#
loop_
_entity_poly.entity_id
_entity_poly.type
_entity_poly.pdbx_seq_one_letter_code
_entity_poly.pdbx_strand_id
1 'polypeptide(L)'
;LELEFLSYVEQIRNANHKKLFPNLKKMLSTGYGTLISRWFARYLKKLGIKKRGKNFHSFRHTVVNKLITKKVYEPFIKELIGHSHGSITMDVYGGKKPLYVLLNECVIKI
;
A
#
# COMPACT_ATOMS: atom_id res chain seq x y z
N LEU A 1 3.29 -4.44 17.05
CA LEU A 1 1.99 -3.75 17.07
C LEU A 1 1.10 -4.48 16.08
N GLU A 2 0.17 -5.29 16.58
CA GLU A 2 -0.78 -5.99 15.73
C GLU A 2 -1.99 -5.07 15.56
N LEU A 3 -2.21 -4.56 14.35
CA LEU A 3 -3.20 -3.51 14.09
C LEU A 3 -4.62 -4.06 13.86
N GLU A 4 -4.86 -5.32 14.21
CA GLU A 4 -6.16 -6.02 14.10
C GLU A 4 -6.86 -5.85 12.74
N PHE A 5 -6.08 -5.68 11.67
CA PHE A 5 -6.63 -5.39 10.34
C PHE A 5 -7.52 -6.52 9.82
N LEU A 6 -7.16 -7.78 10.10
CA LEU A 6 -7.98 -8.94 9.73
C LEU A 6 -9.30 -8.94 10.51
N SER A 7 -9.28 -8.61 11.80
CA SER A 7 -10.50 -8.44 12.60
C SER A 7 -11.40 -7.34 12.01
N TYR A 8 -10.82 -6.22 11.58
CA TYR A 8 -11.56 -5.18 10.87
C TYR A 8 -12.16 -5.69 9.55
N VAL A 9 -11.41 -6.46 8.74
CA VAL A 9 -11.93 -7.06 7.49
C VAL A 9 -13.15 -7.95 7.77
N GLU A 10 -13.09 -8.79 8.80
CA GLU A 10 -14.22 -9.65 9.20
C GLU A 10 -15.42 -8.82 9.67
N GLN A 11 -15.22 -7.78 10.46
CA GLN A 11 -16.30 -6.86 10.87
C GLN A 11 -17.00 -6.22 9.66
N ILE A 12 -16.23 -5.74 8.69
CA ILE A 12 -16.76 -5.14 7.45
C ILE A 12 -17.54 -6.16 6.61
N ARG A 13 -17.06 -7.41 6.55
CA ARG A 13 -17.76 -8.51 5.86
C ARG A 13 -19.06 -8.86 6.56
N ASN A 14 -19.05 -9.02 7.88
CA ASN A 14 -20.23 -9.35 8.69
C ASN A 14 -21.28 -8.23 8.65
N ALA A 15 -20.85 -6.98 8.49
CA ALA A 15 -21.73 -5.83 8.26
C ALA A 15 -22.24 -5.72 6.80
N ASN A 16 -21.96 -6.70 5.94
CA ASN A 16 -22.38 -6.74 4.53
C ASN A 16 -21.97 -5.51 3.70
N HIS A 17 -20.86 -4.87 4.06
CA HIS A 17 -20.33 -3.75 3.29
C HIS A 17 -19.60 -4.22 2.04
N LYS A 18 -19.89 -3.59 0.89
CA LYS A 18 -19.21 -3.87 -0.39
C LYS A 18 -17.76 -3.34 -0.46
N LYS A 19 -17.41 -2.35 0.36
CA LYS A 19 -16.09 -1.71 0.36
C LYS A 19 -15.38 -1.99 1.67
N LEU A 20 -14.07 -2.27 1.59
CA LEU A 20 -13.24 -2.46 2.78
C LEU A 20 -13.20 -1.22 3.69
N PHE A 21 -13.30 -0.03 3.11
CA PHE A 21 -13.41 1.23 3.84
C PHE A 21 -14.72 1.94 3.47
N PRO A 22 -15.86 1.62 4.11
CA PRO A 22 -17.17 2.16 3.74
C PRO A 22 -17.24 3.69 3.84
N ASN A 23 -16.52 4.26 4.82
CA ASN A 23 -16.50 5.70 5.10
C ASN A 23 -15.58 6.50 4.15
N LEU A 24 -14.83 5.82 3.27
CA LEU A 24 -13.97 6.47 2.30
C LEU A 24 -14.81 7.05 1.15
N LYS A 25 -15.07 8.35 1.21
CA LYS A 25 -15.86 9.07 0.22
C LYS A 25 -15.06 9.29 -1.08
N LYS A 26 -15.72 9.14 -2.23
CA LYS A 26 -15.16 9.46 -3.55
C LYS A 26 -15.42 10.93 -3.84
N MET A 27 -14.38 11.68 -4.22
CA MET A 27 -14.54 12.99 -4.84
C MET A 27 -14.78 12.84 -6.34
N LEU A 28 -15.67 13.66 -6.90
CA LEU A 28 -16.04 13.58 -8.32
C LEU A 28 -14.84 13.76 -9.25
N SER A 29 -13.98 14.75 -8.97
CA SER A 29 -12.84 15.11 -9.83
C SER A 29 -11.58 14.25 -9.60
N THR A 30 -11.35 13.76 -8.39
CA THR A 30 -10.05 13.18 -8.00
C THR A 30 -10.16 11.77 -7.39
N GLY A 31 -11.36 11.18 -7.37
CA GLY A 31 -11.57 9.85 -6.83
C GLY A 31 -11.35 9.78 -5.31
N TYR A 32 -10.71 8.71 -4.83
CA TYR A 32 -10.54 8.46 -3.40
C TYR A 32 -9.26 9.06 -2.79
N GLY A 33 -8.30 9.48 -3.62
CA GLY A 33 -6.94 9.82 -3.16
C GLY A 33 -6.85 11.12 -2.35
N THR A 34 -7.67 12.12 -2.66
CA THR A 34 -7.58 13.45 -2.03
C THR A 34 -7.90 13.42 -0.55
N LEU A 35 -8.96 12.70 -0.15
CA LEU A 35 -9.37 12.67 1.26
C LEU A 35 -8.36 11.94 2.13
N ILE A 36 -7.81 10.81 1.65
CA ILE A 36 -6.74 10.07 2.33
C ILE A 36 -5.49 10.95 2.46
N SER A 37 -5.09 11.62 1.37
CA SER A 37 -3.90 12.49 1.37
C SER A 37 -4.04 13.64 2.38
N ARG A 38 -5.22 14.27 2.46
CA ARG A 38 -5.51 15.32 3.45
C ARG A 38 -5.51 14.78 4.88
N TRP A 39 -6.13 13.62 5.12
CA TRP A 39 -6.10 12.96 6.42
C TRP A 39 -4.68 12.62 6.86
N PHE A 40 -3.89 12.00 5.98
CA PHE A 40 -2.52 11.61 6.27
C PHE A 40 -1.64 12.84 6.54
N ALA A 41 -1.82 13.94 5.81
CA ALA A 41 -1.11 15.19 6.10
C ALA A 41 -1.41 15.73 7.50
N ARG A 42 -2.67 15.66 7.97
CA ARG A 42 -3.03 16.02 9.36
C ARG A 42 -2.43 15.04 10.37
N TYR A 43 -2.42 13.76 10.04
CA TYR A 43 -1.82 12.72 10.87
C TYR A 43 -0.31 12.96 11.08
N LEU A 44 0.44 13.23 10.01
CA LEU A 44 1.87 13.59 10.11
C LEU A 44 2.11 14.85 10.95
N LYS A 45 1.20 15.84 10.90
CA LYS A 45 1.28 17.04 11.76
C LYS A 45 1.06 16.67 13.22
N LYS A 46 0.05 15.85 13.52
CA LYS A 46 -0.23 15.35 14.88
C LYS A 46 0.97 14.60 15.47
N LEU A 47 1.69 13.85 14.65
CA LEU A 47 2.91 13.13 15.05
C LEU A 47 4.17 14.02 15.13
N GLY A 48 4.11 15.30 14.74
CA GLY A 48 5.27 16.19 14.73
C GLY A 48 6.30 15.91 13.62
N ILE A 49 5.99 15.03 12.66
CA ILE A 49 6.93 14.60 11.60
C ILE A 49 6.61 15.17 10.22
N LYS A 50 5.64 16.09 10.12
CA LYS A 50 5.30 16.74 8.84
C LYS A 50 6.45 17.64 8.37
N LYS A 51 7.07 17.28 7.25
CA LYS A 51 8.10 18.08 6.55
C LYS A 51 7.73 18.27 5.07
N ARG A 52 8.45 19.15 4.35
CA ARG A 52 8.34 19.26 2.88
C ARG A 52 8.62 17.89 2.25
N GLY A 53 7.84 17.51 1.23
CA GLY A 53 7.95 16.20 0.57
C GLY A 53 7.34 15.01 1.35
N LYS A 54 7.07 15.11 2.66
CA LYS A 54 6.40 14.05 3.42
C LYS A 54 4.88 14.13 3.26
N ASN A 55 4.32 13.16 2.56
CA ASN A 55 2.90 12.99 2.23
C ASN A 55 2.54 11.50 2.06
N PHE A 56 1.30 11.20 1.70
CA PHE A 56 0.83 9.82 1.56
C PHE A 56 1.59 9.03 0.48
N HIS A 57 1.94 9.65 -0.65
CA HIS A 57 2.76 9.00 -1.68
C HIS A 57 4.17 8.71 -1.17
N SER A 58 4.80 9.63 -0.44
CA SER A 58 6.14 9.42 0.11
C SER A 58 6.21 8.27 1.13
N PHE A 59 5.08 7.89 1.72
CA PHE A 59 4.99 6.73 2.59
C PHE A 59 5.22 5.43 1.80
N ARG A 60 4.72 5.33 0.55
CA ARG A 60 5.05 4.22 -0.35
C ARG A 60 6.55 4.14 -0.63
N HIS A 61 7.24 5.26 -0.82
CA HIS A 61 8.71 5.23 -0.95
C HIS A 61 9.41 4.73 0.33
N THR A 62 8.82 5.00 1.50
CA THR A 62 9.36 4.48 2.76
C THR A 62 9.25 2.95 2.81
N VAL A 63 8.13 2.38 2.36
CA VAL A 63 7.95 0.93 2.21
C VAL A 63 8.96 0.34 1.21
N VAL A 64 9.09 0.95 0.03
CA VAL A 64 10.05 0.51 -0.99
C VAL A 64 11.48 0.53 -0.46
N ASN A 65 11.90 1.64 0.15
CA ASN A 65 13.25 1.77 0.71
C ASN A 65 13.51 0.71 1.79
N LYS A 66 12.53 0.45 2.67
CA LYS A 66 12.65 -0.58 3.72
C LYS A 66 12.88 -1.98 3.11
N LEU A 67 12.14 -2.33 2.07
CA LEU A 67 12.26 -3.62 1.37
C LEU A 67 13.61 -3.73 0.63
N ILE A 68 14.06 -2.66 -0.02
CA ILE A 68 15.39 -2.60 -0.66
C ILE A 68 16.50 -2.78 0.37
N THR A 69 16.43 -2.07 1.51
CA THR A 69 17.42 -2.23 2.60
C THR A 69 17.44 -3.66 3.16
N LYS A 70 16.28 -4.34 3.17
CA LYS A 70 16.16 -5.75 3.54
C LYS A 70 16.54 -6.73 2.41
N LYS A 71 17.08 -6.24 1.28
CA LYS A 71 17.51 -7.02 0.12
C LYS A 71 16.41 -7.92 -0.46
N VAL A 72 15.15 -7.48 -0.39
CA VAL A 72 14.04 -8.17 -1.06
C VAL A 72 14.23 -8.08 -2.57
N TYR A 73 13.96 -9.17 -3.27
CA TYR A 73 14.11 -9.25 -4.71
C TYR A 73 13.26 -8.20 -5.42
N GLU A 74 13.90 -7.34 -6.22
CA GLU A 74 13.30 -6.14 -6.80
C GLU A 74 12.01 -6.42 -7.60
N PRO A 75 11.91 -7.49 -8.41
CA PRO A 75 10.65 -7.86 -9.06
C PRO A 75 9.47 -8.00 -8.12
N PHE A 76 9.65 -8.57 -6.92
CA PHE A 76 8.56 -8.67 -5.94
C PHE A 76 8.17 -7.31 -5.37
N ILE A 77 9.13 -6.39 -5.21
CA ILE A 77 8.85 -5.02 -4.79
C ILE A 77 8.07 -4.29 -5.89
N LYS A 78 8.52 -4.39 -7.15
CA LYS A 78 7.87 -3.79 -8.32
C LYS A 78 6.43 -4.29 -8.47
N GLU A 79 6.22 -5.60 -8.36
CA GLU A 79 4.89 -6.19 -8.44
C GLU A 79 4.00 -5.77 -7.26
N LEU A 80 4.51 -5.79 -6.02
CA LEU A 80 3.76 -5.33 -4.83
C LEU A 80 3.23 -3.91 -5.01
N ILE A 81 4.03 -3.03 -5.61
CA ILE A 81 3.65 -1.65 -5.83
C ILE A 81 2.91 -1.42 -7.16
N GLY A 82 2.84 -2.44 -8.03
CA GLY A 82 2.18 -2.36 -9.34
C GLY A 82 2.96 -1.58 -10.38
N HIS A 83 4.30 -1.65 -10.36
CA HIS A 83 5.16 -1.17 -11.44
C HIS A 83 5.47 -2.30 -12.42
N SER A 84 5.65 -1.96 -13.70
CA SER A 84 6.21 -2.89 -14.68
C SER A 84 7.69 -3.18 -14.37
N HIS A 85 8.17 -4.34 -14.80
CA HIS A 85 9.55 -4.76 -14.63
C HIS A 85 10.48 -4.03 -15.62
N GLY A 86 9.94 -3.62 -16.77
CA GLY A 86 10.69 -2.96 -17.84
C GLY A 86 11.45 -3.96 -18.72
N SER A 87 11.15 -5.26 -18.62
CA SER A 87 11.71 -6.29 -19.47
C SER A 87 10.61 -7.18 -20.03
N ILE A 88 10.67 -7.46 -21.34
CA ILE A 88 9.70 -8.32 -22.04
C ILE A 88 9.58 -9.67 -21.32
N THR A 89 10.70 -10.24 -20.89
CA THR A 89 10.71 -11.55 -20.23
C THR A 89 9.88 -11.57 -18.95
N MET A 90 10.02 -10.56 -18.10
CA MET A 90 9.30 -10.53 -16.82
C MET A 90 7.87 -10.00 -16.97
N ASP A 91 7.65 -9.05 -17.88
CA ASP A 91 6.33 -8.43 -18.07
C ASP A 91 5.39 -9.28 -18.95
N VAL A 92 5.91 -10.10 -19.87
CA VAL A 92 5.14 -10.94 -20.78
C VAL A 92 5.12 -12.41 -20.35
N TYR A 93 6.27 -12.98 -19.97
CA TYR A 93 6.36 -14.42 -19.60
C TYR A 93 6.38 -14.68 -18.09
N GLY A 94 6.72 -13.68 -17.27
CA GLY A 94 6.89 -13.85 -15.82
C GLY A 94 5.59 -14.12 -15.05
N GLY A 95 4.45 -13.72 -15.63
CA GLY A 95 3.12 -13.83 -15.03
C GLY A 95 2.96 -13.03 -13.74
N LYS A 96 1.72 -12.89 -13.25
CA LYS A 96 1.49 -12.38 -11.89
C LYS A 96 1.89 -13.46 -10.89
N LYS A 97 2.70 -13.10 -9.90
CA LYS A 97 3.03 -14.00 -8.81
C LYS A 97 1.79 -14.25 -7.96
N PRO A 98 1.61 -15.47 -7.43
CA PRO A 98 0.55 -15.74 -6.46
C PRO A 98 0.66 -14.77 -5.26
N LEU A 99 -0.48 -14.33 -4.73
CA LEU A 99 -0.52 -13.35 -3.63
C LEU A 99 0.28 -13.80 -2.40
N TYR A 100 0.30 -15.09 -2.10
CA TYR A 100 1.07 -15.61 -0.96
C TYR A 100 2.58 -15.35 -1.09
N VAL A 101 3.11 -15.30 -2.33
CA VAL A 101 4.51 -14.97 -2.58
C VAL A 101 4.77 -13.53 -2.18
N LEU A 102 3.93 -12.58 -2.60
CA LEU A 102 4.10 -11.17 -2.22
C LEU A 102 3.90 -10.94 -0.71
N LEU A 103 2.99 -11.69 -0.07
CA LEU A 103 2.80 -11.68 1.37
C LEU A 103 4.09 -12.09 2.11
N ASN A 104 4.66 -13.24 1.76
CA ASN A 104 5.83 -13.80 2.43
C ASN A 104 7.12 -13.06 2.08
N GLU A 105 7.29 -12.70 0.81
CA GLU A 105 8.52 -12.11 0.30
C GLU A 105 8.63 -10.62 0.56
N CYS A 106 7.50 -9.91 0.70
CA CYS A 106 7.50 -8.48 0.93
C CYS A 106 6.80 -8.09 2.23
N VAL A 107 5.50 -8.39 2.39
CA VAL A 107 4.66 -7.79 3.45
C VAL A 107 5.11 -8.21 4.85
N ILE A 108 5.36 -9.50 5.09
CA ILE A 108 5.87 -10.01 6.37
C ILE A 108 7.26 -9.45 6.68
N LYS A 109 8.03 -9.11 5.65
CA LYS A 109 9.37 -8.55 5.80
C LYS A 109 9.37 -7.04 6.03
N ILE A 110 8.26 -6.34 6.19
CA ILE A 110 8.27 -4.89 6.53
C ILE A 110 8.58 -4.72 8.02
#